data_AF-A9P266-F1
#
_entry.id   AF-A9P266-F1
#
_cell.length_a   1.000
_cell.length_b   1.000
_cell.length_c   1.000
_cell.angle_alpha   90.00
_cell.angle_beta   90.00
_cell.angle_gamma   90.00
#
_symmetry.space_group_name_H-M   'P 1'
#
loop_
_entity.id
_entity.type
_entity.pdbx_description
1 polymer ?
#
loop_
_entity_poly.entity_id
_entity_poly.type
_entity_poly.pdbx_seq_one_letter_code
_entity_poly.pdbx_strand_id
1 'polypeptide(L)'
;MATAVGCSHVVAPVVFAGAFSSAKSRFFSPTNSLSLGVCNGSRVSMSDEWMPGQPRPPHLDGSAPGDFGFDPLRLGVVPENLERYKESELIHCRWAMLAVPGVLIPEALGLGNWVEAQKWAAIPGNQATYLGAPVPWGYLPVILAVEFLSIAFVESQRNGEPDPEKRKYPGGAFDPLGFSKDPAKFKEYKVKEIKNGRLALLAFVGFCVQASANPGTGPLENLATHLSDPWHKNIAEIIIPRSVMPY
;
A
#
# COMPACT_ATOMS: atom_id res chain seq x y z
N MET A 1 14.71 -54.98 45.21
CA MET A 1 15.35 -54.95 46.54
C MET A 1 16.73 -54.35 46.34
N ALA A 2 16.97 -53.18 46.96
CA ALA A 2 18.22 -52.41 47.15
C ALA A 2 19.08 -52.07 45.90
N THR A 3 19.26 -50.83 45.43
CA THR A 3 19.90 -49.59 45.98
C THR A 3 21.40 -49.66 46.28
N ALA A 4 22.20 -48.93 45.48
CA ALA A 4 23.44 -48.16 45.79
C ALA A 4 23.98 -47.66 44.40
N VAL A 5 24.16 -46.39 44.02
CA VAL A 5 24.73 -45.13 44.55
C VAL A 5 26.27 -45.13 44.70
N GLY A 6 26.92 -44.24 43.93
CA GLY A 6 28.32 -43.75 44.02
C GLY A 6 29.19 -44.19 42.82
N CYS A 7 30.07 -43.41 42.19
CA CYS A 7 30.63 -42.06 42.38
C CYS A 7 31.52 -41.72 41.15
N SER A 8 31.74 -40.44 40.78
CA SER A 8 33.05 -39.82 40.39
C SER A 8 32.94 -38.51 39.57
N HIS A 9 33.44 -37.41 40.17
CA HIS A 9 34.16 -36.20 39.69
C HIS A 9 33.72 -35.44 38.41
N VAL A 10 33.71 -34.09 38.35
CA VAL A 10 34.87 -33.17 38.31
C VAL A 10 34.53 -31.70 38.72
N VAL A 11 35.29 -31.19 39.70
CA VAL A 11 35.91 -29.86 39.99
C VAL A 11 35.36 -28.53 39.38
N ALA A 12 35.14 -27.54 40.26
CA ALA A 12 35.26 -26.09 39.96
C ALA A 12 35.83 -25.34 41.19
N PRO A 13 36.87 -24.47 41.06
CA PRO A 13 37.44 -23.74 42.20
C PRO A 13 36.84 -22.33 42.37
N VAL A 14 36.76 -21.96 43.65
CA VAL A 14 36.41 -20.66 44.22
C VAL A 14 37.55 -19.66 44.01
N VAL A 15 37.24 -18.41 43.67
CA VAL A 15 38.21 -17.29 43.60
C VAL A 15 37.80 -16.20 44.58
N PHE A 16 38.70 -15.84 45.51
CA PHE A 16 38.68 -14.52 46.16
C PHE A 16 40.07 -14.08 46.63
N ALA A 17 40.22 -12.75 46.75
CA ALA A 17 41.36 -11.91 47.18
C ALA A 17 42.32 -11.45 46.06
N GLY A 18 42.67 -10.16 45.89
CA GLY A 18 42.30 -8.93 46.59
C GLY A 18 43.28 -7.78 46.27
N ALA A 19 42.89 -6.54 46.64
CA ALA A 19 43.69 -5.31 46.79
C ALA A 19 44.01 -4.48 45.50
N PHE A 20 44.03 -3.14 45.42
CA PHE A 20 44.14 -1.99 46.35
C PHE A 20 43.34 -0.79 45.76
N SER A 21 42.46 -0.12 46.50
CA SER A 21 42.66 1.17 47.22
C SER A 21 42.62 2.49 46.39
N SER A 22 41.54 3.25 46.63
CA SER A 22 41.44 4.71 46.87
C SER A 22 41.73 5.73 45.76
N ALA A 23 40.66 6.35 45.24
CA ALA A 23 40.58 7.80 45.03
C ALA A 23 39.12 8.27 45.16
N LYS A 24 38.92 9.35 45.94
CA LYS A 24 37.65 9.85 46.44
C LYS A 24 37.31 11.14 45.69
N SER A 25 36.18 11.22 45.00
CA SER A 25 35.56 12.50 44.64
C SER A 25 34.04 12.43 44.78
N ARG A 26 33.51 13.38 45.55
CA ARG A 26 32.10 13.48 45.91
C ARG A 26 31.33 14.06 44.73
N PHE A 27 30.30 13.37 44.24
CA PHE A 27 29.33 13.95 43.33
C PHE A 27 28.12 14.49 44.10
N PHE A 28 27.81 15.75 43.82
CA PHE A 28 26.61 16.47 44.20
C PHE A 28 25.36 15.80 43.60
N SER A 29 24.30 15.64 44.40
CA SER A 29 22.94 15.51 43.88
C SER A 29 22.31 16.89 43.69
N PRO A 30 21.68 17.15 42.54
CA PRO A 30 20.48 17.96 42.49
C PRO A 30 19.29 17.08 42.09
N THR A 31 18.31 17.05 42.97
CA THR A 31 16.93 16.68 42.70
C THR A 31 16.39 17.48 41.52
N ASN A 32 16.10 16.80 40.41
CA ASN A 32 15.06 17.24 39.49
C ASN A 32 14.45 16.01 38.82
N SER A 33 13.37 15.50 39.43
CA SER A 33 12.51 14.51 38.80
C SER A 33 11.78 15.19 37.65
N LEU A 34 12.32 15.05 36.44
CA LEU A 34 11.55 15.30 35.22
C LEU A 34 10.44 14.23 35.17
N SER A 35 9.25 14.61 35.64
CA SER A 35 8.03 13.86 35.35
C SER A 35 7.87 13.88 33.83
N LEU A 36 8.15 12.75 33.19
CA LEU A 36 7.76 12.52 31.81
C LEU A 36 6.23 12.57 31.80
N GLY A 37 5.68 13.76 31.48
CA GLY A 37 4.26 13.93 31.24
C GLY A 37 3.88 12.99 30.11
N VAL A 38 3.17 11.91 30.45
CA VAL A 38 2.45 11.13 29.46
C VAL A 38 1.44 12.11 28.86
N CYS A 39 1.78 12.68 27.71
CA CYS A 39 0.80 13.30 26.85
C CYS A 39 -0.16 12.17 26.49
N ASN A 40 -1.30 12.14 27.18
CA ASN A 40 -2.45 11.36 26.77
C ASN A 40 -2.92 12.03 25.47
N GLY A 41 -2.23 11.75 24.37
CA GLY A 41 -2.65 12.12 23.05
C GLY A 41 -4.03 11.51 22.92
N SER A 42 -5.05 12.38 22.92
CA SER A 42 -6.39 12.00 22.54
C SER A 42 -6.22 11.24 21.24
N ARG A 43 -6.42 9.91 21.28
CA ARG A 43 -6.75 9.19 20.07
C ARG A 43 -7.93 9.97 19.53
N VAL A 44 -7.71 10.74 18.47
CA VAL A 44 -8.79 11.23 17.65
C VAL A 44 -9.52 9.96 17.27
N SER A 45 -10.64 9.71 17.95
CA SER A 45 -11.61 8.75 17.46
C SER A 45 -12.02 9.36 16.15
N MET A 46 -11.43 8.89 15.05
CA MET A 46 -11.92 9.24 13.74
C MET A 46 -13.38 8.83 13.79
N SER A 47 -14.27 9.82 13.78
CA SER A 47 -15.68 9.58 13.55
C SER A 47 -15.77 8.64 12.35
N ASP A 48 -16.65 7.64 12.42
CA ASP A 48 -16.91 6.70 11.32
C ASP A 48 -17.53 7.39 10.08
N GLU A 49 -17.36 8.71 9.96
CA GLU A 49 -17.95 9.63 9.01
C GLU A 49 -16.83 10.33 8.25
N TRP A 50 -17.00 10.44 6.94
CA TRP A 50 -16.04 11.09 6.06
C TRP A 50 -15.94 12.61 6.30
N MET A 51 -17.03 13.24 6.75
CA MET A 51 -17.15 14.66 7.03
C MET A 51 -17.94 14.87 8.34
N PRO A 52 -17.26 15.21 9.45
CA PRO A 52 -17.91 15.40 10.74
C PRO A 52 -19.01 16.46 10.67
N GLY A 53 -20.19 16.15 11.21
CA GLY A 53 -21.34 17.07 11.28
C GLY A 53 -22.30 17.02 10.08
N GLN A 54 -22.06 16.14 9.10
CA GLN A 54 -23.04 15.85 8.05
C GLN A 54 -23.88 14.61 8.40
N PRO A 55 -25.21 14.62 8.17
CA PRO A 55 -26.03 13.44 8.40
C PRO A 55 -25.65 12.32 7.42
N ARG A 56 -25.47 11.11 7.95
CA ARG A 56 -25.21 9.92 7.12
C ARG A 56 -26.40 9.61 6.21
N PRO A 57 -26.16 9.16 4.97
CA PRO A 57 -27.23 8.62 4.13
C PRO A 57 -27.90 7.40 4.78
N PRO A 58 -29.23 7.24 4.67
CA PRO A 58 -29.97 6.17 5.35
C PRO A 58 -29.62 4.76 4.86
N HIS A 59 -29.08 4.63 3.65
CA HIS A 59 -28.62 3.38 3.06
C HIS A 59 -27.18 2.98 3.43
N LEU A 60 -26.47 3.81 4.22
CA LEU A 60 -25.10 3.58 4.69
C LEU A 60 -25.05 3.51 6.22
N ASP A 61 -25.11 2.29 6.74
CA ASP A 61 -25.24 1.95 8.16
C ASP A 61 -23.89 1.83 8.89
N GLY A 62 -22.75 1.91 8.18
CA GLY A 62 -21.41 1.72 8.74
C GLY A 62 -21.01 0.26 8.92
N SER A 63 -21.85 -0.71 8.55
CA SER A 63 -21.55 -2.14 8.73
C SER A 63 -20.57 -2.69 7.70
N ALA A 64 -20.50 -2.06 6.53
CA ALA A 64 -19.65 -2.48 5.43
C ALA A 64 -18.18 -2.06 5.65
N PRO A 65 -17.20 -2.86 5.20
CA PRO A 65 -15.79 -2.51 5.34
C PRO A 65 -15.46 -1.23 4.55
N GLY A 66 -15.03 -0.18 5.26
CA GLY A 66 -14.70 1.11 4.63
C GLY A 66 -15.90 2.03 4.38
N ASP A 67 -17.04 1.79 5.02
CA ASP A 67 -18.19 2.68 4.98
C ASP A 67 -18.02 3.89 5.93
N PHE A 68 -17.69 5.03 5.35
CA PHE A 68 -17.60 6.32 6.02
C PHE A 68 -18.79 7.26 5.72
N GLY A 69 -19.88 6.74 5.13
CA GLY A 69 -21.05 7.57 4.77
C GLY A 69 -20.84 8.52 3.58
N PHE A 70 -19.84 8.28 2.73
CA PHE A 70 -19.56 9.09 1.54
C PHE A 70 -20.38 8.60 0.33
N ASP A 71 -21.53 9.22 0.09
CA ASP A 71 -22.31 9.08 -1.15
C ASP A 71 -23.12 10.36 -1.41
N PRO A 72 -22.47 11.48 -1.79
CA PRO A 72 -23.16 12.75 -2.02
C PRO A 72 -24.11 12.69 -3.24
N LEU A 73 -23.85 11.79 -4.19
CA LEU A 73 -24.63 11.64 -5.42
C LEU A 73 -25.76 10.58 -5.32
N ARG A 74 -25.89 9.91 -4.17
CA ARG A 74 -26.92 8.88 -3.92
C ARG A 74 -26.92 7.76 -4.97
N LEU A 75 -25.75 7.33 -5.42
CA LEU A 75 -25.65 6.25 -6.41
C LEU A 75 -26.00 4.89 -5.80
N GLY A 76 -25.78 4.74 -4.48
CA GLY A 76 -26.01 3.49 -3.75
C GLY A 76 -27.42 3.27 -3.20
N VAL A 77 -28.43 4.06 -3.60
CA VAL A 77 -29.80 3.93 -3.05
C VAL A 77 -30.41 2.56 -3.36
N VAL A 78 -30.10 2.00 -4.54
CA VAL A 78 -30.53 0.65 -4.92
C VAL A 78 -29.52 -0.36 -4.38
N PRO A 79 -29.94 -1.34 -3.54
CA PRO A 79 -29.02 -2.25 -2.87
C PRO A 79 -28.22 -3.13 -3.85
N GLU A 80 -28.83 -3.53 -4.97
CA GLU A 80 -28.15 -4.28 -6.03
C GLU A 80 -26.99 -3.49 -6.67
N ASN A 81 -27.22 -2.21 -6.97
CA ASN A 81 -26.18 -1.34 -7.49
C ASN A 81 -25.05 -1.14 -6.48
N LEU A 82 -25.39 -1.01 -5.19
CA LEU A 82 -24.43 -0.85 -4.11
C LEU A 82 -23.52 -2.09 -3.99
N GLU A 83 -24.08 -3.30 -4.10
CA GLU A 83 -23.28 -4.53 -4.11
C GLU A 83 -22.33 -4.61 -5.30
N ARG A 84 -22.80 -4.22 -6.49
CA ARG A 84 -21.98 -4.12 -7.69
C ARG A 84 -20.89 -3.06 -7.53
N TYR A 85 -21.18 -1.93 -6.89
CA TYR A 85 -20.19 -0.90 -6.63
C TYR A 85 -19.11 -1.36 -5.64
N LYS A 86 -19.48 -2.07 -4.56
CA LYS A 86 -18.52 -2.66 -3.61
C LYS A 86 -17.56 -3.65 -4.29
N GLU A 87 -18.07 -4.48 -5.20
CA GLU A 87 -17.22 -5.37 -5.98
C GLU A 87 -16.33 -4.59 -6.93
N SER A 88 -16.89 -3.67 -7.71
CA SER A 88 -16.12 -2.88 -8.66
C SER A 88 -15.01 -2.10 -7.94
N GLU A 89 -15.31 -1.52 -6.78
CA GLU A 89 -14.35 -0.82 -5.93
C GLU A 89 -13.19 -1.74 -5.54
N LEU A 90 -13.47 -2.96 -5.08
CA LEU A 90 -12.43 -3.93 -4.71
C LEU A 90 -11.55 -4.31 -5.90
N ILE A 91 -12.12 -4.55 -7.08
CA ILE A 91 -11.36 -4.91 -8.27
C ILE A 91 -10.46 -3.74 -8.70
N HIS A 92 -10.99 -2.52 -8.78
CA HIS A 92 -10.18 -1.34 -9.12
C HIS A 92 -9.09 -1.08 -8.08
N CYS A 93 -9.40 -1.22 -6.79
CA CYS A 93 -8.43 -1.12 -5.69
C CYS A 93 -7.29 -2.14 -5.85
N ARG A 94 -7.60 -3.41 -6.15
CA ARG A 94 -6.59 -4.47 -6.34
C ARG A 94 -5.71 -4.21 -7.55
N TRP A 95 -6.29 -3.81 -8.68
CA TRP A 95 -5.53 -3.41 -9.86
C TRP A 95 -4.61 -2.22 -9.57
N ALA A 96 -5.09 -1.20 -8.87
CA ALA A 96 -4.28 -0.04 -8.51
C ALA A 96 -3.14 -0.42 -7.54
N MET A 97 -3.41 -1.27 -6.55
CA MET A 97 -2.38 -1.74 -5.60
C MET A 97 -1.28 -2.55 -6.30
N LEU A 98 -1.58 -3.25 -7.40
CA LEU A 98 -0.57 -3.94 -8.22
C LEU A 98 0.11 -2.99 -9.22
N ALA A 99 -0.62 -2.02 -9.77
CA ALA A 99 -0.10 -1.08 -10.75
C ALA A 99 0.90 -0.08 -10.17
N VAL A 100 0.62 0.50 -9.00
CA VAL A 100 1.50 1.50 -8.35
C VAL A 100 2.95 1.02 -8.17
N PRO A 101 3.22 -0.16 -7.57
CA PRO A 101 4.60 -0.68 -7.50
C PRO A 101 5.16 -1.03 -8.88
N GLY A 102 4.32 -1.47 -9.82
CA GLY A 102 4.72 -1.73 -11.21
C GLY A 102 5.17 -0.47 -11.97
N VAL A 103 4.68 0.72 -11.58
CA VAL A 103 5.14 2.00 -12.11
C VAL A 103 6.43 2.45 -11.43
N LEU A 104 6.48 2.38 -10.09
CA LEU A 104 7.58 2.94 -9.30
C LEU A 104 8.86 2.09 -9.32
N ILE A 105 8.75 0.76 -9.26
CA ILE A 105 9.93 -0.12 -9.13
C ILE A 105 10.80 -0.09 -10.40
N PRO A 106 10.27 -0.22 -11.62
CA PRO A 106 11.10 -0.18 -12.83
C PRO A 106 11.79 1.17 -13.04
N GLU A 107 11.11 2.28 -12.72
CA GLU A 107 11.70 3.61 -12.79
C GLU A 107 12.83 3.76 -11.76
N ALA A 108 12.64 3.28 -10.53
CA ALA A 108 13.68 3.30 -9.50
C ALA A 108 14.91 2.44 -9.86
N LEU A 109 14.72 1.37 -10.64
CA LEU A 109 15.80 0.52 -11.15
C LEU A 109 16.45 1.07 -12.43
N GLY A 110 16.00 2.21 -12.95
CA GLY A 110 16.53 2.83 -14.16
C GLY A 110 16.14 2.12 -15.45
N LEU A 111 15.07 1.32 -15.45
CA LEU A 111 14.58 0.57 -16.61
C LEU A 111 13.71 1.40 -17.56
N GLY A 112 13.52 2.69 -17.25
CA GLY A 112 12.66 3.62 -17.98
C GLY A 112 11.38 3.93 -17.20
N ASN A 113 10.74 5.05 -17.56
CA ASN A 113 9.45 5.41 -16.99
C ASN A 113 8.33 4.52 -17.56
N TRP A 114 7.18 4.47 -16.89
CA TRP A 114 6.06 3.61 -17.29
C TRP A 114 5.52 3.92 -18.70
N VAL A 115 5.65 5.16 -19.18
CA VAL A 115 5.24 5.57 -20.53
C VAL A 115 6.23 5.07 -21.59
N GLU A 116 7.54 5.16 -21.34
CA GLU A 116 8.62 4.66 -22.19
C GLU A 116 8.61 3.15 -22.29
N ALA A 117 8.28 2.47 -21.19
CA ALA A 117 8.08 1.03 -21.16
C ALA A 117 6.98 0.56 -22.12
N GLN A 118 6.15 1.46 -22.67
CA GLN A 118 5.13 1.14 -23.68
C GLN A 118 5.50 1.61 -25.10
N LYS A 119 6.51 2.49 -25.27
CA LYS A 119 6.85 3.07 -26.58
C LYS A 119 7.37 2.04 -27.59
N TRP A 120 7.99 0.94 -27.14
CA TRP A 120 8.48 -0.11 -28.02
C TRP A 120 7.38 -0.73 -28.89
N ALA A 121 6.12 -0.71 -28.41
CA ALA A 121 4.95 -1.24 -29.12
C ALA A 121 4.56 -0.41 -30.35
N ALA A 122 4.90 0.89 -30.38
CA ALA A 122 4.53 1.76 -31.50
C ALA A 122 5.39 1.56 -32.76
N ILE A 123 6.54 0.88 -32.63
CA ILE A 123 7.51 0.69 -33.72
C ILE A 123 7.39 -0.74 -34.26
N PRO A 124 7.16 -0.92 -35.58
CA PRO A 124 7.00 -2.25 -36.16
C PRO A 124 8.32 -3.04 -36.07
N GLY A 125 8.25 -4.26 -35.55
CA GLY A 125 9.41 -5.17 -35.42
C GLY A 125 10.23 -5.02 -34.13
N ASN A 126 9.88 -4.07 -33.26
CA ASN A 126 10.48 -3.99 -31.93
C ASN A 126 9.95 -5.06 -30.98
N GLN A 127 10.76 -5.36 -29.97
CA GLN A 127 10.53 -6.42 -29.00
C GLN A 127 10.57 -5.85 -27.58
N ALA A 128 9.69 -6.36 -26.72
CA ALA A 128 9.69 -6.01 -25.30
C ALA A 128 11.02 -6.44 -24.65
N THR A 129 11.55 -5.56 -23.80
CA THR A 129 12.71 -5.86 -22.94
C THR A 129 12.24 -5.97 -21.50
N TYR A 130 12.66 -7.04 -20.82
CA TYR A 130 12.38 -7.24 -19.40
C TYR A 130 13.71 -7.26 -18.66
N LEU A 131 13.90 -6.32 -17.71
CA LEU A 131 15.18 -6.12 -17.01
C LEU A 131 16.39 -5.92 -17.96
N GLY A 132 16.14 -5.31 -19.14
CA GLY A 132 17.16 -5.11 -20.17
C GLY A 132 17.41 -6.31 -21.10
N ALA A 133 16.75 -7.45 -20.88
CA ALA A 133 16.86 -8.63 -21.74
C ALA A 133 15.70 -8.71 -22.75
N PRO A 134 15.96 -8.98 -24.04
CA PRO A 134 14.91 -9.10 -25.06
C PRO A 134 14.13 -10.41 -24.88
N VAL A 135 12.80 -10.32 -24.78
CA VAL A 135 11.92 -11.47 -24.51
C VAL A 135 11.53 -12.16 -25.82
N PRO A 136 11.83 -13.46 -26.07
CA PRO A 136 11.63 -14.09 -27.39
C PRO A 136 10.22 -14.03 -27.97
N TRP A 137 9.19 -13.98 -27.12
CA TRP A 137 7.77 -13.79 -27.49
C TRP A 137 7.30 -12.34 -27.37
N GLY A 138 8.24 -11.38 -27.28
CA GLY A 138 8.02 -9.98 -26.98
C GLY A 138 7.44 -9.14 -28.12
N TYR A 139 6.84 -9.78 -29.13
CA TYR A 139 6.21 -9.10 -30.27
C TYR A 139 4.80 -8.66 -29.91
N LEU A 140 4.43 -7.45 -30.32
CA LEU A 140 3.11 -6.85 -30.00
C LEU A 140 1.93 -7.79 -30.31
N PRO A 141 1.80 -8.40 -31.50
CA PRO A 141 0.65 -9.25 -31.80
C PRO A 141 0.57 -10.49 -30.90
N VAL A 142 1.72 -11.04 -30.51
CA VAL A 142 1.79 -12.23 -29.66
C VAL A 142 1.39 -11.89 -28.23
N ILE A 143 1.93 -10.81 -27.67
CA ILE A 143 1.59 -10.36 -26.31
C ILE A 143 0.11 -10.01 -26.23
N LEU A 144 -0.42 -9.26 -27.21
CA LEU A 144 -1.84 -8.88 -27.23
C LEU A 144 -2.75 -10.12 -27.32
N ALA A 145 -2.41 -11.11 -28.16
CA ALA A 145 -3.20 -12.34 -28.25
C ALA A 145 -3.20 -13.13 -26.93
N VAL A 146 -2.04 -13.25 -26.28
CA VAL A 146 -1.90 -13.93 -24.98
C VAL A 146 -2.65 -13.17 -23.88
N GLU A 147 -2.54 -11.84 -23.85
CA GLU A 147 -3.25 -10.97 -22.91
C GLU A 147 -4.76 -11.10 -23.08
N PHE A 148 -5.26 -10.96 -24.31
CA PHE A 148 -6.68 -11.09 -24.59
C PHE A 148 -7.22 -12.45 -24.17
N LEU A 149 -6.56 -13.55 -24.56
CA LEU A 149 -7.02 -14.90 -24.21
C LEU A 149 -7.00 -15.13 -22.69
N SER A 150 -5.93 -14.73 -22.02
CA SER A 150 -5.76 -14.95 -20.58
C SER A 150 -6.72 -14.11 -19.74
N ILE A 151 -6.81 -12.80 -20.01
CA ILE A 151 -7.72 -11.91 -19.27
C ILE A 151 -9.17 -12.24 -19.57
N ALA A 152 -9.55 -12.50 -20.83
CA ALA A 152 -10.92 -12.89 -21.16
C ALA A 152 -11.33 -14.19 -20.45
N PHE A 153 -10.44 -15.18 -20.37
CA PHE A 153 -10.71 -16.41 -19.65
C PHE A 153 -10.88 -16.18 -18.15
N VAL A 154 -9.95 -15.45 -17.51
CA VAL A 154 -10.01 -15.17 -16.06
C VAL A 154 -11.23 -14.31 -15.70
N GLU A 155 -11.55 -13.29 -16.48
CA GLU A 155 -12.72 -12.45 -16.24
C GLU A 155 -14.04 -13.18 -16.52
N SER A 156 -14.07 -14.09 -17.51
CA SER A 156 -15.23 -14.95 -17.76
C SER A 156 -15.48 -15.89 -16.59
N GLN A 157 -14.44 -16.48 -16.00
CA GLN A 157 -14.58 -17.30 -14.79
C GLN A 157 -15.10 -16.49 -13.60
N ARG A 158 -14.61 -15.26 -13.41
CA ARG A 158 -15.11 -14.37 -12.35
C ARG A 158 -16.59 -14.04 -12.54
N ASN A 159 -17.00 -13.73 -13.77
CA ASN A 159 -18.40 -13.42 -14.09
C ASN A 159 -19.32 -14.65 -13.99
N GLY A 160 -18.76 -15.86 -14.06
CA GLY A 160 -19.50 -17.12 -13.91
C GLY A 160 -19.89 -17.47 -12.48
N GLU A 161 -19.33 -16.80 -11.46
CA GLU A 161 -19.66 -17.06 -10.05
C GLU A 161 -20.96 -16.33 -9.64
N PRO A 162 -22.00 -17.05 -9.18
CA PRO A 162 -23.29 -16.46 -8.82
C PRO A 162 -23.31 -15.83 -7.42
N ASP A 163 -22.37 -16.19 -6.54
CA ASP A 163 -22.34 -15.72 -5.15
C ASP A 163 -21.63 -14.36 -5.03
N PRO A 164 -22.33 -13.30 -4.56
CA PRO A 164 -21.76 -11.96 -4.48
C PRO A 164 -20.65 -11.85 -3.42
N GLU A 165 -20.69 -12.64 -2.34
CA GLU A 165 -19.64 -12.61 -1.33
C GLU A 165 -18.35 -13.27 -1.84
N LYS A 166 -18.47 -14.41 -2.53
CA LYS A 166 -17.32 -15.09 -3.16
C LYS A 166 -16.73 -14.27 -4.30
N ARG A 167 -17.56 -13.52 -5.03
CA ARG A 167 -17.08 -12.62 -6.09
C ARG A 167 -16.18 -11.51 -5.55
N LYS A 168 -16.43 -11.04 -4.31
CA LYS A 168 -15.59 -10.06 -3.60
C LYS A 168 -14.39 -10.72 -2.89
N TYR A 169 -14.65 -11.80 -2.17
CA TYR A 169 -13.71 -12.51 -1.31
C TYR A 169 -13.77 -14.03 -1.57
N PRO A 170 -13.12 -14.53 -2.63
CA PRO A 170 -13.25 -15.93 -3.05
C PRO A 170 -12.61 -16.93 -2.06
N GLY A 171 -11.59 -16.50 -1.30
CA GLY A 171 -10.91 -17.37 -0.34
C GLY A 171 -10.31 -18.63 -0.99
N GLY A 172 -10.12 -19.68 -0.19
CA GLY A 172 -9.66 -20.99 -0.68
C GLY A 172 -8.29 -20.92 -1.35
N ALA A 173 -8.22 -21.17 -2.66
CA ALA A 173 -6.98 -21.13 -3.44
C ALA A 173 -6.30 -19.75 -3.42
N PHE A 174 -7.06 -18.67 -3.22
CA PHE A 174 -6.55 -17.31 -3.13
C PHE A 174 -6.11 -16.89 -1.71
N ASP A 175 -6.27 -17.77 -0.71
CA ASP A 175 -5.76 -17.59 0.66
C ASP A 175 -4.99 -18.84 1.12
N PRO A 176 -3.83 -19.15 0.52
CA PRO A 176 -3.05 -20.35 0.86
C PRO A 176 -2.51 -20.31 2.30
N LEU A 177 -2.38 -19.12 2.89
CA LEU A 177 -1.86 -18.91 4.24
C LEU A 177 -2.97 -18.89 5.31
N GLY A 178 -4.24 -18.86 4.90
CA GLY A 178 -5.39 -18.97 5.79
C GLY A 178 -5.56 -17.77 6.72
N PHE A 179 -5.31 -16.56 6.24
CA PHE A 179 -5.53 -15.32 7.01
C PHE A 179 -7.02 -15.01 7.26
N SER A 180 -7.93 -15.71 6.58
CA SER A 180 -9.39 -15.57 6.70
C SER A 180 -10.04 -16.36 7.86
N LYS A 181 -9.27 -17.11 8.66
CA LYS A 181 -9.81 -18.00 9.71
C LYS A 181 -10.51 -17.26 10.87
N ASP A 182 -9.96 -16.12 11.30
CA ASP A 182 -10.50 -15.34 12.41
C ASP A 182 -11.46 -14.26 11.88
N PRO A 183 -12.78 -14.30 12.15
CA PRO A 183 -13.75 -13.37 11.55
C PRO A 183 -13.53 -11.90 11.96
N ALA A 184 -13.03 -11.67 13.18
CA ALA A 184 -12.71 -10.32 13.66
C ALA A 184 -11.50 -9.72 12.94
N LYS A 185 -10.40 -10.49 12.82
CA LYS A 185 -9.21 -10.06 12.07
C LYS A 185 -9.49 -9.96 10.58
N PHE A 186 -10.35 -10.83 10.04
CA PHE A 186 -10.74 -10.78 8.65
C PHE A 186 -11.48 -9.48 8.32
N LYS A 187 -12.41 -9.03 9.18
CA LYS A 187 -13.04 -7.70 9.03
C LYS A 187 -12.01 -6.57 9.07
N GLU A 188 -11.02 -6.64 9.97
CA GLU A 188 -9.93 -5.67 10.04
C GLU A 188 -9.07 -5.66 8.75
N TYR A 189 -8.74 -6.84 8.21
CA TYR A 189 -8.00 -6.96 6.95
C TYR A 189 -8.77 -6.42 5.76
N LYS A 190 -10.09 -6.63 5.69
CA LYS A 190 -10.94 -6.01 4.66
C LYS A 190 -10.87 -4.48 4.71
N VAL A 191 -10.90 -3.90 5.92
CA VAL A 191 -10.78 -2.44 6.10
C VAL A 191 -9.38 -1.97 5.68
N LYS A 192 -8.32 -2.72 5.99
CA LYS A 192 -6.95 -2.40 5.55
C LYS A 192 -6.80 -2.47 4.03
N GLU A 193 -7.39 -3.48 3.39
CA GLU A 193 -7.39 -3.65 1.94
C GLU A 193 -8.06 -2.45 1.24
N ILE A 194 -9.25 -2.05 1.67
CA ILE A 194 -9.98 -0.92 1.09
C ILE A 194 -9.23 0.40 1.31
N LYS A 195 -8.66 0.64 2.51
CA LYS A 195 -7.92 1.88 2.78
C LYS A 195 -6.67 2.00 1.90
N ASN A 196 -5.88 0.92 1.77
CA ASN A 196 -4.72 0.91 0.89
C ASN A 196 -5.13 0.97 -0.59
N GLY A 197 -6.22 0.32 -0.97
CA GLY A 197 -6.79 0.34 -2.31
C GLY A 197 -7.21 1.73 -2.76
N ARG A 198 -7.98 2.45 -1.94
CA ARG A 198 -8.38 3.84 -2.20
C ARG A 198 -7.19 4.78 -2.29
N LEU A 199 -6.18 4.60 -1.42
CA LEU A 199 -4.92 5.34 -1.49
C LEU A 199 -4.16 5.06 -2.79
N ALA A 200 -4.10 3.81 -3.22
CA ALA A 200 -3.46 3.41 -4.47
C ALA A 200 -4.19 3.97 -5.70
N LEU A 201 -5.52 3.98 -5.71
CA LEU A 201 -6.32 4.60 -6.77
C LEU A 201 -6.02 6.10 -6.88
N LEU A 202 -5.96 6.80 -5.75
CA LEU A 202 -5.62 8.22 -5.72
C LEU A 202 -4.19 8.47 -6.23
N ALA A 203 -3.23 7.62 -5.84
CA ALA A 203 -1.85 7.70 -6.33
C ALA A 203 -1.78 7.49 -7.84
N PHE A 204 -2.51 6.51 -8.39
CA PHE A 204 -2.53 6.23 -9.82
C PHE A 204 -3.15 7.39 -10.63
N VAL A 205 -4.23 8.02 -10.14
CA VAL A 205 -4.76 9.25 -10.74
C VAL A 205 -3.71 10.35 -10.71
N GLY A 206 -2.95 10.48 -9.61
CA GLY A 206 -1.81 11.39 -9.52
C GLY A 206 -0.77 11.15 -10.61
N PHE A 207 -0.39 9.89 -10.85
CA PHE A 207 0.58 9.54 -11.91
C PHE A 207 0.06 9.90 -13.31
N CYS A 208 -1.21 9.63 -13.61
CA CYS A 208 -1.81 9.99 -14.89
C CYS A 208 -1.84 11.52 -15.11
N VAL A 209 -2.25 12.28 -14.09
CA VAL A 209 -2.31 13.75 -14.17
C VAL A 209 -0.90 14.35 -14.29
N GLN A 210 0.07 13.84 -13.52
CA GLN A 210 1.47 14.28 -13.61
C GLN A 210 2.09 13.96 -14.97
N ALA A 211 1.86 12.76 -15.52
CA ALA A 211 2.35 12.40 -16.84
C ALA A 211 1.69 13.23 -17.97
N SER A 212 0.43 13.63 -17.79
CA SER A 212 -0.25 14.54 -18.72
C SER A 212 0.27 15.98 -18.62
N ALA A 213 0.59 16.45 -17.42
CA ALA A 213 1.10 17.80 -17.20
C ALA A 213 2.57 17.94 -17.61
N ASN A 214 3.37 16.91 -17.37
CA ASN A 214 4.79 16.83 -17.69
C ASN A 214 5.08 15.62 -18.59
N PRO A 215 4.83 15.72 -19.92
CA PRO A 215 4.98 14.61 -20.84
C PRO A 215 6.41 14.05 -20.84
N GLY A 216 6.53 12.73 -20.69
CA GLY A 216 7.81 12.03 -20.73
C GLY A 216 8.58 12.01 -19.41
N THR A 217 8.03 12.54 -18.33
CA THR A 217 8.61 12.42 -16.98
C THR A 217 7.95 11.27 -16.20
N GLY A 218 8.72 10.64 -15.32
CA GLY A 218 8.20 9.63 -14.40
C GLY A 218 7.75 10.22 -13.04
N PRO A 219 6.91 9.52 -12.27
CA PRO A 219 6.53 9.98 -10.93
C PRO A 219 7.71 10.20 -9.96
N LEU A 220 8.79 9.40 -10.04
CA LEU A 220 9.96 9.60 -9.17
C LEU A 220 10.79 10.79 -9.63
N GLU A 221 10.89 11.03 -10.94
CA GLU A 221 11.52 12.24 -11.48
C GLU A 221 10.78 13.51 -11.06
N ASN A 222 9.44 13.49 -11.10
CA ASN A 222 8.61 14.60 -10.61
C ASN A 222 8.79 14.83 -9.10
N LEU A 223 8.93 13.75 -8.32
CA LEU A 223 9.24 13.86 -6.89
C LEU A 223 10.63 14.46 -6.65
N ALA A 224 11.65 14.02 -7.37
CA ALA A 224 13.00 14.58 -7.27
C ALA A 224 13.01 16.07 -7.66
N THR A 225 12.25 16.44 -8.68
CA THR A 225 12.05 17.82 -9.12
C THR A 225 11.41 18.66 -8.02
N HIS A 226 10.34 18.16 -7.38
CA HIS A 226 9.73 18.86 -6.24
C HIS A 226 10.69 19.00 -5.05
N LEU A 227 11.45 17.96 -4.72
CA LEU A 227 12.42 17.98 -3.62
C LEU A 227 13.58 18.96 -3.87
N SER A 228 13.95 19.18 -5.14
CA SER A 228 15.00 20.16 -5.48
C SER A 228 14.61 21.60 -5.14
N ASP A 229 13.34 21.97 -5.36
CA ASP A 229 12.82 23.31 -5.12
C ASP A 229 11.34 23.26 -4.67
N PRO A 230 11.05 22.93 -3.40
CA PRO A 230 9.68 22.66 -2.94
C PRO A 230 8.71 23.83 -3.11
N TRP A 231 9.23 25.05 -3.02
CA TRP A 231 8.44 26.28 -3.08
C TRP A 231 8.16 26.77 -4.51
N HIS A 232 8.96 26.33 -5.48
CA HIS A 232 8.87 26.82 -6.86
C HIS A 232 8.32 25.78 -7.82
N LYS A 233 8.66 24.49 -7.62
CA LYS A 233 8.25 23.39 -8.50
C LYS A 233 7.11 22.61 -7.87
N ASN A 234 5.91 23.14 -8.00
CA ASN A 234 4.70 22.55 -7.43
C ASN A 234 3.54 22.62 -8.42
N ILE A 235 2.39 22.08 -8.03
CA ILE A 235 1.18 22.07 -8.88
C ILE A 235 0.71 23.49 -9.27
N ALA A 236 1.08 24.53 -8.50
CA ALA A 236 0.67 25.89 -8.79
C ALA A 236 1.28 26.44 -10.09
N GLU A 237 2.45 25.94 -10.51
CA GLU A 237 3.03 26.31 -11.80
C GLU A 237 2.21 25.78 -12.99
N ILE A 238 1.59 24.60 -12.84
CA ILE A 238 0.74 24.00 -13.86
C ILE A 238 -0.64 24.68 -13.87
N ILE A 239 -1.20 24.99 -12.69
CA ILE A 239 -2.50 25.66 -12.58
C ILE A 239 -2.41 27.12 -13.03
N ILE A 240 -1.32 27.82 -12.70
CA ILE A 240 -1.08 29.22 -13.07
C ILE A 240 0.22 29.27 -13.90
N PRO A 241 0.12 29.09 -15.23
CA PRO A 241 1.28 29.06 -16.09
C PRO A 241 1.94 30.45 -16.14
N ARG A 242 3.05 30.60 -15.41
CA ARG A 242 3.85 31.84 -15.36
C ARG A 242 4.48 32.20 -16.72
N SER A 243 4.62 31.24 -17.62
CA SER A 243 5.09 31.45 -19.00
C SER A 243 4.14 32.27 -19.87
N VAL A 244 2.86 32.39 -19.48
CA VAL A 244 1.82 33.11 -20.24
C VAL A 244 1.45 34.45 -19.59
N MET A 245 1.92 34.73 -18.37
CA MET A 245 1.73 36.03 -17.73
C MET A 245 2.95 36.93 -18.00
N PRO A 246 2.84 37.92 -18.91
CA PRO A 246 3.90 38.90 -19.11
C PRO A 246 3.99 39.77 -17.86
N TYR A 247 5.17 39.81 -17.25
CA TYR A 247 5.60 40.96 -16.45
C TYR A 247 6.39 41.89 -17.36
#